data_AF-A0A8S9G392-F1
#
_entry.id   AF-A0A8S9G392-F1
#
_cell.length_a   1.000
_cell.length_b   1.000
_cell.length_c   1.000
_cell.angle_alpha   90.00
_cell.angle_beta   90.00
_cell.angle_gamma   90.00
#
_symmetry.space_group_name_H-M   'P 1'
#
loop_
_entity.id
_entity.type
_entity.pdbx_description
1 polymer ?
#
loop_
_entity_poly.entity_id
_entity_poly.type
_entity_poly.pdbx_seq_one_letter_code
_entity_poly.pdbx_strand_id
1 'polypeptide(L)'
;MDSNGVDEQEMKLVQGAAGYVLEDVPHLSDYILDLPTYPNLLQSNPAYSVVRQYFVDEDDTVPQKIVVHKDSPRGTHFRRAGPRQKVYFKPADVRACIVTCGGLCPGLNTVIREIVCGLHYMYGVTEVLGVNCGFSGFYSKNTVTLTPKDVSDIHKRGGTMLGTSRGGHDTSKIVDNIQDREINQVYIIGGDGTQKGASAIYKVS
;
A
#
# COMPACT_ATOMS: atom_id res chain seq x y z
N MET A 1 -1.57 -20.24 28.67
CA MET A 1 -0.78 -18.98 28.59
C MET A 1 -0.09 -19.08 27.26
N ASP A 2 -0.83 -18.64 26.25
CA ASP A 2 -0.67 -19.20 24.92
C ASP A 2 0.36 -18.35 24.18
N SER A 3 1.46 -19.02 23.85
CA SER A 3 2.55 -18.51 23.04
C SER A 3 2.03 -18.17 21.65
N ASN A 4 2.01 -16.86 21.36
CA ASN A 4 2.14 -16.22 20.07
C ASN A 4 2.28 -17.16 18.86
N GLY A 5 1.15 -17.54 18.27
CA GLY A 5 1.09 -17.85 16.85
C GLY A 5 1.10 -16.53 16.09
N VAL A 6 2.28 -16.00 15.79
CA VAL A 6 2.42 -15.02 14.71
C VAL A 6 2.12 -15.79 13.44
N ASP A 7 0.95 -15.55 12.87
CA ASP A 7 0.53 -16.05 11.57
C ASP A 7 1.56 -15.56 10.55
N GLU A 8 2.53 -16.41 10.20
CA GLU A 8 3.58 -16.11 9.23
C GLU A 8 2.90 -15.73 7.93
N GLN A 9 2.98 -14.44 7.56
CA GLN A 9 2.84 -14.07 6.16
C GLN A 9 3.85 -14.94 5.39
N GLU A 10 3.45 -15.50 4.26
CA GLU A 10 4.31 -16.38 3.46
C GLU A 10 5.43 -15.52 2.84
N MET A 11 6.46 -15.23 3.65
CA MET A 11 7.54 -14.33 3.29
C MET A 11 8.44 -15.01 2.28
N LYS A 12 8.82 -14.27 1.24
CA LYS A 12 9.73 -14.76 0.22
C LYS A 12 11.16 -14.57 0.72
N LEU A 13 11.78 -15.68 1.10
CA LEU A 13 13.18 -15.70 1.53
C LEU A 13 14.10 -16.01 0.36
N VAL A 14 15.00 -15.07 0.03
CA VAL A 14 16.02 -15.26 -1.01
C VAL A 14 17.41 -15.21 -0.38
N GLN A 15 18.17 -16.29 -0.52
CA GLN A 15 19.54 -16.36 0.01
C GLN A 15 20.55 -15.83 -1.00
N GLY A 16 21.57 -15.14 -0.50
CA GLY A 16 22.67 -14.60 -1.28
C GLY A 16 24.03 -14.87 -0.65
N ALA A 17 25.08 -14.32 -1.26
CA ALA A 17 26.45 -14.51 -0.79
C ALA A 17 26.68 -13.94 0.63
N ALA A 18 27.67 -14.48 1.34
CA ALA A 18 28.07 -14.04 2.68
C ALA A 18 26.93 -14.03 3.73
N GLY A 19 26.03 -15.01 3.67
CA GLY A 19 24.91 -15.14 4.61
C GLY A 19 23.89 -14.01 4.49
N TYR A 20 23.75 -13.42 3.30
CA TYR A 20 22.69 -12.49 2.95
C TYR A 20 21.36 -13.24 2.85
N VAL A 21 20.31 -12.68 3.46
CA VAL A 21 18.94 -13.17 3.35
C VAL A 21 18.05 -11.98 3.03
N LEU A 22 17.41 -11.97 1.87
CA LEU A 22 16.34 -11.03 1.55
C LEU A 22 15.03 -11.60 2.07
N GLU A 23 14.39 -10.87 2.98
CA GLU A 23 13.03 -11.09 3.43
C GLU A 23 12.12 -10.13 2.66
N ASP A 24 11.36 -10.67 1.72
CA ASP A 24 10.49 -9.92 0.82
C ASP A 24 9.03 -10.32 1.00
N VAL A 25 8.14 -9.43 0.59
CA VAL A 25 6.70 -9.69 0.59
C VAL A 25 6.27 -10.27 -0.76
N PRO A 26 5.16 -11.01 -0.83
CA PRO A 26 4.58 -11.38 -2.11
C PRO A 26 4.23 -10.14 -2.95
N HIS A 27 4.47 -10.22 -4.26
CA HIS A 27 4.18 -9.18 -5.23
C HIS A 27 3.05 -9.62 -6.16
N LEU A 28 2.36 -8.67 -6.78
CA LEU A 28 1.30 -8.96 -7.76
C LEU A 28 1.79 -9.87 -8.91
N SER A 29 3.04 -9.70 -9.32
CA SER A 29 3.70 -10.52 -10.35
C SER A 29 3.92 -11.98 -9.94
N ASP A 30 3.86 -12.31 -8.65
CA ASP A 30 3.95 -13.70 -8.18
C ASP A 30 2.63 -14.47 -8.43
N TYR A 31 1.50 -13.75 -8.59
CA TYR A 31 0.16 -14.34 -8.76
C TYR A 31 -0.33 -14.32 -10.21
N ILE A 32 0.12 -13.36 -11.02
CA ILE A 32 -0.32 -13.18 -12.41
C ILE A 32 0.86 -13.44 -13.34
N LEU A 33 0.77 -14.55 -14.08
CA LEU A 33 1.73 -14.86 -15.13
C LEU A 33 1.66 -13.83 -16.26
N ASP A 34 2.83 -13.46 -16.79
CA ASP A 34 2.98 -12.50 -17.90
C ASP A 34 2.34 -11.12 -17.64
N LEU A 35 2.34 -10.68 -16.37
CA LEU A 35 1.80 -9.38 -15.97
C LEU A 35 2.47 -8.25 -16.78
N PRO A 36 1.71 -7.49 -17.59
CA PRO A 36 2.28 -6.44 -18.43
C PRO A 36 2.88 -5.32 -17.59
N THR A 37 3.92 -4.71 -18.13
CA THR A 37 4.59 -3.56 -17.50
C THR A 37 4.57 -2.36 -18.45
N TYR A 38 4.44 -1.18 -17.86
CA TYR A 38 4.36 0.10 -18.57
C TYR A 38 5.44 1.05 -18.06
N PRO A 39 5.97 1.96 -18.90
CA PRO A 39 6.89 2.99 -18.43
C PRO A 39 6.18 3.90 -17.40
N ASN A 40 6.86 4.18 -16.30
CA ASN A 40 6.35 5.06 -15.27
C ASN A 40 6.28 6.51 -15.79
N LEU A 41 5.10 7.14 -15.70
CA LEU A 41 4.87 8.51 -16.14
C LEU A 41 5.81 9.54 -15.48
N LEU A 42 6.30 9.23 -14.28
CA LEU A 42 7.26 10.06 -13.56
C LEU A 42 8.56 10.30 -14.31
N GLN A 43 8.92 9.43 -15.27
CA GLN A 43 10.08 9.64 -16.14
C GLN A 43 9.97 10.92 -16.98
N SER A 44 8.74 11.32 -17.31
CA SER A 44 8.44 12.49 -18.13
C SER A 44 8.00 13.71 -17.32
N ASN A 45 7.84 13.56 -15.99
CA ASN A 45 7.32 14.63 -15.14
C ASN A 45 8.43 15.68 -14.85
N PRO A 46 8.23 16.96 -15.22
CA PRO A 46 9.24 18.01 -15.06
C PRO A 46 9.71 18.23 -13.61
N ALA A 47 8.85 17.96 -12.62
CA ALA A 47 9.20 18.09 -11.22
C ALA A 47 10.18 17.01 -10.73
N TYR A 48 10.28 15.89 -11.47
CA TYR A 48 11.05 14.72 -11.07
C TYR A 48 12.15 14.35 -12.06
N SER A 49 12.05 14.77 -13.33
CA SER A 49 13.04 14.49 -14.38
C SER A 49 14.41 15.14 -14.15
N VAL A 50 14.51 16.11 -13.23
CA VAL A 50 15.76 16.85 -12.94
C VAL A 50 16.69 16.07 -12.00
N VAL A 51 16.17 15.09 -11.25
CA VAL A 51 16.95 14.34 -10.24
C VAL A 51 17.52 13.07 -10.89
N ARG A 52 18.86 12.97 -10.98
CA ARG A 52 19.58 11.85 -11.62
C ARG A 52 19.33 10.47 -11.01
N GLN A 53 18.78 10.38 -9.80
CA GLN A 53 18.61 9.13 -9.06
C GLN A 53 17.20 9.04 -8.43
N TYR A 54 16.18 9.21 -9.27
CA TYR A 54 14.79 9.24 -8.83
C TYR A 54 14.19 7.85 -8.60
N PHE A 55 14.48 6.90 -9.50
CA PHE A 55 13.96 5.54 -9.44
C PHE A 55 14.86 4.65 -8.58
N VAL A 56 14.22 3.76 -7.83
CA VAL A 56 14.88 2.73 -7.03
C VAL A 56 14.97 1.45 -7.84
N ASP A 57 16.12 0.77 -7.76
CA ASP A 57 16.32 -0.51 -8.43
C ASP A 57 15.45 -1.62 -7.79
N GLU A 58 15.18 -2.69 -8.51
CA GLU A 58 14.50 -3.84 -7.93
C GLU A 58 15.41 -4.56 -6.93
N ASP A 59 16.72 -4.58 -7.15
CA ASP A 59 17.69 -5.24 -6.28
C ASP A 59 18.17 -4.36 -5.12
N ASP A 60 17.70 -3.11 -5.03
CA ASP A 60 18.00 -2.21 -3.91
C ASP A 60 17.41 -2.75 -2.60
N THR A 61 18.28 -3.09 -1.64
CA THR A 61 17.87 -3.58 -0.32
C THR A 61 18.44 -2.76 0.83
N VAL A 62 17.73 -2.77 1.96
CA VAL A 62 18.10 -2.09 3.20
C VAL A 62 18.38 -3.16 4.26
N PRO A 63 19.55 -3.14 4.91
CA PRO A 63 19.89 -4.14 5.93
C PRO A 63 19.06 -3.94 7.21
N GLN A 64 18.59 -5.03 7.81
CA GLN A 64 18.00 -5.01 9.15
C GLN A 64 19.04 -4.59 10.20
N LYS A 65 20.28 -5.08 10.06
CA LYS A 65 21.40 -4.75 10.94
C LYS A 65 22.50 -4.03 10.16
N ILE A 66 22.66 -2.74 10.45
CA ILE A 66 23.64 -1.88 9.77
C ILE A 66 25.07 -2.14 10.29
N VAL A 67 25.21 -2.49 11.57
CA VAL A 67 26.52 -2.74 12.20
C VAL A 67 26.87 -4.21 12.10
N VAL A 68 27.83 -4.53 11.25
CA VAL A 68 28.35 -5.89 11.02
C VAL A 68 29.88 -5.90 11.06
N HIS A 69 30.46 -7.05 11.37
CA HIS A 69 31.91 -7.26 11.29
C HIS A 69 32.30 -7.73 9.89
N LYS A 70 33.58 -7.57 9.53
CA LYS A 70 34.11 -7.90 8.19
C LYS A 70 33.76 -9.32 7.75
N ASP A 71 33.89 -10.28 8.66
CA ASP A 71 33.75 -11.70 8.37
C ASP A 71 32.43 -12.30 8.91
N SER A 72 31.53 -11.46 9.43
CA SER A 72 30.22 -11.92 9.91
C SER A 72 29.19 -11.98 8.77
N PRO A 73 28.19 -12.87 8.85
CA PRO A 73 27.07 -12.89 7.91
C PRO A 73 26.42 -11.52 7.78
N ARG A 74 25.97 -11.19 6.55
CA ARG A 74 25.22 -9.95 6.27
C ARG A 74 23.84 -9.96 6.92
N GLY A 75 23.24 -11.14 7.08
CA GLY A 75 21.95 -11.31 7.75
C GLY A 75 20.78 -10.83 6.89
N THR A 76 19.69 -10.47 7.56
CA THR A 76 18.42 -10.11 6.92
C THR A 76 18.44 -8.72 6.31
N HIS A 77 17.92 -8.61 5.10
CA HIS A 77 17.73 -7.40 4.32
C HIS A 77 16.27 -7.32 3.84
N PHE A 78 15.77 -6.10 3.67
CA PHE A 78 14.42 -5.82 3.18
C PHE A 78 14.48 -5.04 1.86
N ARG A 79 13.50 -5.24 0.98
CA ARG A 79 13.41 -4.49 -0.28
C ARG A 79 13.18 -3.00 -0.02
N ARG A 80 13.90 -2.13 -0.73
CA ARG A 80 13.76 -0.67 -0.58
C ARG A 80 12.50 -0.15 -1.28
N ALA A 81 11.64 0.55 -0.56
CA ALA A 81 10.49 1.24 -1.14
C ALA A 81 10.92 2.46 -1.98
N GLY A 82 10.19 2.72 -3.07
CA GLY A 82 10.41 3.89 -3.93
C GLY A 82 9.80 3.72 -5.32
N PRO A 83 9.75 4.79 -6.13
CA PRO A 83 9.20 4.71 -7.48
C PRO A 83 10.07 3.78 -8.34
N ARG A 84 9.43 2.95 -9.15
CA ARG A 84 10.08 2.04 -10.11
C ARG A 84 9.99 2.60 -11.52
N GLN A 85 10.96 2.25 -12.38
CA GLN A 85 10.96 2.70 -13.78
C GLN A 85 9.74 2.16 -14.54
N LYS A 86 9.25 0.98 -14.16
CA LYS A 86 8.06 0.35 -14.73
C LYS A 86 6.96 0.22 -13.68
N VAL A 87 5.71 0.26 -14.12
CA VAL A 87 4.50 0.08 -13.31
C VAL A 87 3.58 -0.98 -13.94
N TYR A 88 2.73 -1.61 -13.13
CA TYR A 88 1.82 -2.67 -13.59
C TYR A 88 0.46 -2.19 -14.08
N PHE A 89 0.06 -0.97 -13.70
CA PHE A 89 -1.24 -0.41 -14.07
C PHE A 89 -1.06 0.85 -14.90
N LYS A 90 -1.87 1.01 -15.94
CA LYS A 90 -2.04 2.32 -16.60
C LYS A 90 -2.95 3.18 -15.74
N PRO A 91 -2.79 4.51 -15.77
CA PRO A 91 -3.61 5.43 -14.97
C PRO A 91 -5.11 5.23 -15.13
N ALA A 92 -5.56 5.03 -16.37
CA ALA A 92 -6.97 4.86 -16.73
C ALA A 92 -7.57 3.53 -16.23
N ASP A 93 -6.72 2.54 -15.95
CA ASP A 93 -7.15 1.24 -15.47
C ASP A 93 -7.19 1.21 -13.93
N VAL A 94 -6.59 2.19 -13.24
CA VAL A 94 -6.54 2.21 -11.76
C VAL A 94 -7.87 2.68 -11.20
N ARG A 95 -8.44 1.85 -10.32
CA ARG A 95 -9.56 2.20 -9.46
C ARG A 95 -9.13 1.98 -8.02
N ALA A 96 -8.72 3.08 -7.38
CA ALA A 96 -8.17 3.07 -6.04
C ALA A 96 -9.25 3.27 -4.99
N CYS A 97 -9.08 2.64 -3.83
CA CYS A 97 -9.96 2.77 -2.69
C CYS A 97 -9.16 3.03 -1.42
N ILE A 98 -9.56 4.01 -0.61
CA ILE A 98 -8.91 4.38 0.65
C ILE A 98 -9.88 4.13 1.79
N VAL A 99 -9.42 3.48 2.87
CA VAL A 99 -10.20 3.28 4.09
C VAL A 99 -9.34 3.54 5.32
N THR A 100 -9.90 4.26 6.29
CA THR A 100 -9.27 4.45 7.61
C THR A 100 -10.02 3.65 8.67
N CYS A 101 -9.28 2.82 9.41
CA CYS A 101 -9.82 1.93 10.43
C CYS A 101 -9.09 2.09 11.77
N GLY A 102 -9.77 1.74 12.87
CA GLY A 102 -9.20 1.75 14.21
C GLY A 102 -9.31 3.08 14.94
N GLY A 103 -8.35 3.35 15.83
CA GLY A 103 -8.30 4.59 16.61
C GLY A 103 -7.86 5.80 15.77
N LEU A 104 -8.24 6.99 16.21
CA LEU A 104 -7.76 8.23 15.59
C LEU A 104 -6.30 8.47 15.97
N CYS A 105 -5.51 8.88 14.98
CA CYS A 105 -4.12 9.28 15.12
C CYS A 105 -3.91 10.59 14.35
N PRO A 106 -3.06 11.53 14.83
CA PRO A 106 -2.64 12.68 14.04
C PRO A 106 -2.09 12.25 12.68
N GLY A 107 -2.50 12.94 11.60
CA GLY A 107 -1.95 12.72 10.26
C GLY A 107 -2.76 11.80 9.34
N LEU A 108 -3.85 11.16 9.79
CA LEU A 108 -4.70 10.31 8.91
C LEU A 108 -5.20 11.09 7.68
N ASN A 109 -5.69 12.32 7.89
CA ASN A 109 -6.08 13.21 6.81
C ASN A 109 -4.91 13.56 5.87
N THR A 110 -3.71 13.72 6.40
CA THR A 110 -2.51 13.96 5.59
C THR A 110 -2.22 12.77 4.70
N VAL A 111 -2.28 11.54 5.24
CA VAL A 111 -2.08 10.31 4.44
C VAL A 111 -3.13 10.21 3.32
N ILE A 112 -4.41 10.43 3.62
CA ILE A 112 -5.48 10.43 2.60
C ILE A 112 -5.16 11.46 1.50
N ARG A 113 -4.81 12.69 1.89
CA ARG A 113 -4.46 13.76 0.95
C ARG A 113 -3.28 13.38 0.06
N GLU A 114 -2.18 12.89 0.63
CA GLU A 114 -0.98 12.57 -0.14
C GLU A 114 -1.21 11.39 -1.08
N ILE A 115 -2.02 10.39 -0.70
CA ILE A 115 -2.39 9.30 -1.61
C ILE A 115 -3.22 9.84 -2.78
N VAL A 116 -4.28 10.62 -2.51
CA VAL A 116 -5.14 11.20 -3.56
C VAL A 116 -4.35 12.13 -4.49
N CYS A 117 -3.55 13.04 -3.92
CA CYS A 117 -2.72 13.96 -4.69
C CYS A 117 -1.62 13.24 -5.48
N GLY A 118 -0.97 12.23 -4.89
CA GLY A 118 0.05 11.42 -5.56
C GLY A 118 -0.54 10.64 -6.74
N LEU A 119 -1.62 9.90 -6.51
CA LEU A 119 -2.33 9.19 -7.57
C LEU A 119 -2.75 10.12 -8.71
N HIS A 120 -3.30 11.29 -8.39
CA HIS A 120 -3.78 12.24 -9.39
C HIS A 120 -2.66 12.98 -10.13
N TYR A 121 -1.79 13.70 -9.41
CA TYR A 121 -0.80 14.58 -10.02
C TYR A 121 0.45 13.85 -10.53
N MET A 122 0.84 12.74 -9.89
CA MET A 122 2.04 11.99 -10.29
C MET A 122 1.71 10.88 -11.28
N TYR A 123 0.58 10.21 -11.09
CA TYR A 123 0.20 9.03 -11.85
C TYR A 123 -1.04 9.23 -12.74
N GLY A 124 -1.68 10.40 -12.76
CA GLY A 124 -2.81 10.68 -13.65
C GLY A 124 -4.09 9.89 -13.34
N VAL A 125 -4.18 9.28 -12.16
CA VAL A 125 -5.34 8.49 -11.74
C VAL A 125 -6.48 9.42 -11.33
N THR A 126 -7.67 9.16 -11.87
CA THR A 126 -8.87 9.98 -11.61
C THR A 126 -9.91 9.27 -10.75
N GLU A 127 -9.87 7.94 -10.69
CA GLU A 127 -10.84 7.15 -9.93
C GLU A 127 -10.28 6.74 -8.56
N VAL A 128 -10.50 7.61 -7.58
CA VAL A 128 -10.17 7.35 -6.18
C VAL A 128 -11.44 7.39 -5.33
N LEU A 129 -11.72 6.31 -4.64
CA LEU A 129 -12.85 6.14 -3.73
C LEU A 129 -12.38 6.19 -2.28
N GLY A 130 -13.18 6.77 -1.39
CA GLY A 130 -13.01 6.73 0.05
C GLY A 130 -14.16 5.95 0.69
N VAL A 131 -13.85 4.96 1.52
CA VAL A 131 -14.86 4.18 2.27
C VAL A 131 -15.08 4.82 3.63
N ASN A 132 -16.34 5.16 3.91
CA ASN A 132 -16.69 5.81 5.16
C ASN A 132 -16.76 4.83 6.34
N CYS A 133 -16.34 5.29 7.52
CA CYS A 133 -16.51 4.58 8.79
C CYS A 133 -15.83 3.19 8.83
N GLY A 134 -14.60 3.07 8.33
CA GLY A 134 -13.80 1.84 8.40
C GLY A 134 -14.38 0.66 7.61
N PHE A 135 -14.08 -0.58 8.04
CA PHE A 135 -14.48 -1.79 7.30
C PHE A 135 -16.00 -1.94 7.12
N SER A 136 -16.80 -1.47 8.07
CA SER A 136 -18.26 -1.49 7.95
C SER A 136 -18.80 -0.67 6.78
N GLY A 137 -18.02 0.29 6.26
CA GLY A 137 -18.40 1.11 5.11
C GLY A 137 -18.54 0.32 3.80
N PHE A 138 -17.80 -0.79 3.66
CA PHE A 138 -17.89 -1.66 2.48
C PHE A 138 -19.29 -2.29 2.35
N TYR A 139 -19.98 -2.54 3.48
CA TYR A 139 -21.26 -3.27 3.48
C TYR A 139 -22.43 -2.50 2.91
N SER A 140 -22.39 -1.18 3.02
CA SER A 140 -23.52 -0.30 2.72
C SER A 140 -23.34 0.51 1.45
N LYS A 141 -22.37 0.10 0.60
CA LYS A 141 -21.96 0.82 -0.60
C LYS A 141 -21.62 2.32 -0.35
N ASN A 142 -21.23 2.66 0.88
CA ASN A 142 -21.00 4.02 1.34
C ASN A 142 -19.60 4.52 0.99
N THR A 143 -19.36 4.73 -0.30
CA THR A 143 -18.13 5.33 -0.81
C THR A 143 -18.34 6.76 -1.27
N VAL A 144 -17.34 7.60 -1.09
CA VAL A 144 -17.27 8.94 -1.67
C VAL A 144 -16.16 9.00 -2.71
N THR A 145 -16.36 9.75 -3.79
CA THR A 145 -15.25 10.04 -4.72
C THR A 145 -14.33 11.07 -4.08
N LEU A 146 -13.02 10.84 -4.17
CA LEU A 146 -11.99 11.72 -3.64
C LEU A 146 -11.23 12.37 -4.79
N THR A 147 -11.31 13.70 -4.88
CA THR A 147 -10.49 14.49 -5.80
C THR A 147 -9.48 15.33 -5.03
N PRO A 148 -8.41 15.84 -5.67
CA PRO A 148 -7.48 16.76 -5.01
C PRO A 148 -8.15 18.00 -4.39
N LYS A 149 -9.30 18.41 -4.93
CA LYS A 149 -10.10 19.51 -4.39
C LYS A 149 -10.77 19.12 -3.08
N ASP A 150 -11.28 17.90 -2.97
CA ASP A 150 -11.96 17.41 -1.75
C ASP A 150 -10.97 17.26 -0.58
N VAL A 151 -9.70 16.98 -0.88
CA VAL A 151 -8.65 16.76 0.11
C VAL A 151 -7.71 17.96 0.32
N SER A 152 -7.99 19.12 -0.27
CA SER A 152 -7.05 20.26 -0.29
C SER A 152 -6.60 20.68 1.11
N ASP A 153 -7.55 20.78 2.04
CA ASP A 153 -7.35 21.38 3.36
C ASP A 153 -7.53 20.40 4.53
N ILE A 154 -7.82 19.12 4.25
CA ILE A 154 -8.10 18.14 5.31
C ILE A 154 -6.90 17.91 6.24
N HIS A 155 -5.68 18.09 5.74
CA HIS A 155 -4.43 17.96 6.51
C HIS A 155 -4.31 18.97 7.66
N LYS A 156 -5.08 20.06 7.62
CA LYS A 156 -5.16 21.07 8.70
C LYS A 156 -6.12 20.65 9.82
N ARG A 157 -6.90 19.58 9.62
CA ARG A 157 -7.93 19.10 10.55
C ARG A 157 -7.48 17.79 11.21
N GLY A 158 -7.73 17.68 12.50
CA GLY A 158 -7.57 16.42 13.23
C GLY A 158 -8.59 15.36 12.79
N GLY A 159 -8.29 14.10 13.11
CA GLY A 159 -9.13 12.95 12.78
C GLY A 159 -8.97 12.48 11.33
N THR A 160 -10.05 11.92 10.76
CA THR A 160 -10.13 11.44 9.38
C THR A 160 -11.42 11.93 8.73
N MET A 161 -11.36 12.44 7.49
CA MET A 161 -12.52 12.89 6.73
C MET A 161 -13.47 11.73 6.39
N LEU A 162 -12.96 10.50 6.30
CA LEU A 162 -13.73 9.30 6.01
C LEU A 162 -14.40 8.72 7.26
N GLY A 163 -14.06 9.22 8.45
CA GLY A 163 -14.43 8.56 9.70
C GLY A 163 -13.67 7.24 9.89
N THR A 164 -13.80 6.65 11.07
CA THR A 164 -13.15 5.38 11.41
C THR A 164 -14.08 4.55 12.30
N SER A 165 -13.91 3.24 12.28
CA SER A 165 -14.58 2.31 13.18
C SER A 165 -13.60 1.26 13.70
N ARG A 166 -13.94 0.66 14.84
CA ARG A 166 -13.22 -0.49 15.39
C ARG A 166 -14.05 -1.75 15.15
N GLY A 167 -13.37 -2.84 14.77
CA GLY A 167 -14.03 -4.11 14.50
C GLY A 167 -14.91 -4.07 13.25
N GLY A 168 -15.93 -4.92 13.24
CA GLY A 168 -16.88 -5.01 12.12
C GLY A 168 -16.19 -5.44 10.83
N HIS A 169 -15.22 -6.35 10.91
CA HIS A 169 -14.55 -6.95 9.75
C HIS A 169 -15.29 -8.24 9.33
N ASP A 170 -15.73 -8.28 8.07
CA ASP A 170 -16.40 -9.39 7.42
C ASP A 170 -15.75 -9.51 6.04
N THR A 171 -14.84 -10.47 5.93
CA THR A 171 -13.92 -10.59 4.80
C THR A 171 -14.68 -10.78 3.48
N SER A 172 -15.68 -11.68 3.46
CA SER A 172 -16.48 -11.95 2.26
C SER A 172 -17.17 -10.68 1.77
N LYS A 173 -17.85 -9.94 2.64
CA LYS A 173 -18.54 -8.70 2.22
C LYS A 173 -17.57 -7.62 1.74
N ILE A 174 -16.37 -7.54 2.30
CA ILE A 174 -15.35 -6.57 1.86
C ILE A 174 -14.85 -6.95 0.46
N VAL A 175 -14.51 -8.22 0.25
CA VAL A 175 -14.01 -8.74 -1.03
C VAL A 175 -15.07 -8.63 -2.12
N ASP A 176 -16.31 -9.02 -1.84
CA ASP A 176 -17.44 -8.87 -2.75
C ASP A 176 -17.60 -7.41 -3.19
N ASN A 177 -17.45 -6.46 -2.25
CA ASN A 177 -17.56 -5.04 -2.57
C ASN A 177 -16.37 -4.51 -3.38
N ILE A 178 -15.16 -5.01 -3.11
CA ILE A 178 -13.96 -4.69 -3.90
C ILE A 178 -14.15 -5.19 -5.34
N GLN A 179 -14.65 -6.42 -5.52
CA GLN A 179 -14.91 -7.02 -6.83
C GLN A 179 -16.07 -6.34 -7.58
N ASP A 180 -17.22 -6.13 -6.92
CA ASP A 180 -18.41 -5.45 -7.48
C ASP A 180 -18.08 -4.04 -8.00
N ARG A 181 -17.07 -3.41 -7.41
CA ARG A 181 -16.62 -2.06 -7.75
C ARG A 181 -15.34 -2.08 -8.57
N GLU A 182 -14.85 -3.24 -9.01
CA GLU A 182 -13.65 -3.37 -9.83
C GLU A 182 -12.45 -2.61 -9.24
N ILE A 183 -12.36 -2.58 -7.92
CA ILE A 183 -11.27 -1.91 -7.20
C ILE A 183 -10.03 -2.79 -7.31
N ASN A 184 -8.96 -2.26 -7.90
CA ASN A 184 -7.70 -2.98 -8.06
C ASN A 184 -6.60 -2.50 -7.13
N GLN A 185 -6.82 -1.41 -6.38
CA GLN A 185 -5.90 -0.93 -5.37
C GLN A 185 -6.67 -0.52 -4.12
N VAL A 186 -6.33 -1.13 -2.98
CA VAL A 186 -6.94 -0.81 -1.68
C VAL A 186 -5.88 -0.34 -0.70
N TYR A 187 -6.02 0.91 -0.25
CA TYR A 187 -5.19 1.53 0.76
C TYR A 187 -5.89 1.45 2.11
N ILE A 188 -5.47 0.49 2.94
CA ILE A 188 -6.02 0.26 4.27
C ILE A 188 -5.12 0.92 5.31
N ILE A 189 -5.61 1.99 5.94
CA ILE A 189 -4.86 2.81 6.89
C ILE A 189 -5.35 2.52 8.31
N GLY A 190 -4.47 2.00 9.15
CA GLY A 190 -4.77 1.73 10.56
C GLY A 190 -3.65 0.92 11.25
N GLY A 191 -3.85 0.62 12.54
CA GLY A 191 -2.90 -0.14 13.36
C GLY A 191 -3.00 -1.66 13.18
N ASP A 192 -2.41 -2.42 14.09
CA ASP A 192 -2.25 -3.88 13.95
C ASP A 192 -3.55 -4.65 13.69
N GLY A 193 -4.63 -4.31 14.40
CA GLY A 193 -5.93 -4.95 14.18
C GLY A 193 -6.48 -4.70 12.77
N THR A 194 -6.18 -3.53 12.20
CA THR A 194 -6.52 -3.20 10.82
C THR A 194 -5.66 -3.99 9.83
N GLN A 195 -4.35 -4.11 10.09
CA GLN A 195 -3.45 -4.88 9.23
C GLN A 195 -3.75 -6.38 9.26
N LYS A 196 -4.20 -6.93 10.40
CA LYS A 196 -4.74 -8.30 10.47
C LYS A 196 -5.96 -8.48 9.57
N GLY A 197 -6.86 -7.50 9.55
CA GLY A 197 -8.00 -7.50 8.62
C GLY A 197 -7.56 -7.39 7.15
N ALA A 198 -6.55 -6.58 6.85
CA ALA A 198 -5.97 -6.49 5.51
C ALA A 198 -5.37 -7.84 5.06
N SER A 199 -4.65 -8.53 5.95
CA SER A 199 -4.12 -9.87 5.70
C SER A 199 -5.23 -10.89 5.44
N ALA A 200 -6.33 -10.83 6.20
CA ALA A 200 -7.47 -11.71 5.97
C ALA A 200 -8.13 -11.48 4.61
N ILE A 201 -8.27 -10.23 4.16
CA ILE A 201 -8.76 -9.88 2.82
C ILE A 201 -7.81 -10.44 1.76
N TYR A 202 -6.52 -10.18 1.91
CA TYR A 202 -5.48 -10.63 0.99
C TYR A 202 -5.48 -12.16 0.77
N LYS A 203 -5.71 -12.94 1.82
CA LYS A 203 -5.70 -14.42 1.75
C LYS A 203 -6.87 -15.01 0.93
N VAL A 204 -7.93 -14.24 0.68
CA VAL A 204 -9.15 -14.73 0.01
C VAL A 204 -9.50 -13.96 -1.27
N SER A 205 -8.77 -12.88 -1.57
CA SER A 205 -8.92 -12.05 -2.76
C SER A 205 -8.08 -12.58 -3.92
#